data_AF-A0A3A8SAF5-F1
#
_entry.id   AF-A0A3A8SAF5-F1
#
_cell.length_a   1.000
_cell.length_b   1.000
_cell.length_c   1.000
_cell.angle_alpha   90.00
_cell.angle_beta   90.00
_cell.angle_gamma   90.00
#
_symmetry.space_group_name_H-M   'P 1'
#
loop_
_entity.id
_entity.type
_entity.pdbx_description
1 polymer ?
#
loop_
_entity_poly.entity_id
_entity_poly.type
_entity_poly.pdbx_seq_one_letter_code
_entity_poly.pdbx_strand_id
1 'polypeptide(L)'
;MLRKSLLCASLLFVGCNDAGSNDADTFRDGLPSKEMTQVKAPKANGQGLTAAGPSAQYGQGQKAEYYQATVNATVAVNGGTLWVLNLIEQISKYPPTTLEENKAVWGPSTEALSPTTWRLTVTKSGEASFSWVLEGKAKGEEDSAFRAVLSGAQQVAVDADGERVKGYGSGELFIDWDAAHTLPDADDNVGTVEIRYARPSASAEATVDADFHQVRDEKDANKRVDGTYHYKASATAGGEFEFATNEDIDNGDPLRAKLEKLSIKSRWTATGAGRSDIKVTGGDLVGEATLNECWDTNFLSTYFRVSLDPRLGYGEAEAACGGFSAAVYSSL
;
A
#
# COMPACT_ATOMS: atom_id res chain seq x y z
N MET A 1 33.14 32.20 71.67
CA MET A 1 31.80 32.73 71.34
C MET A 1 31.37 32.17 69.98
N LEU A 2 30.07 32.11 69.75
CA LEU A 2 29.35 30.99 69.11
C LEU A 2 29.59 30.75 67.62
N ARG A 3 29.55 29.44 67.30
CA ARG A 3 29.23 28.81 66.00
C ARG A 3 27.92 29.32 65.39
N LYS A 4 27.82 29.24 64.05
CA LYS A 4 26.61 29.06 63.21
C LYS A 4 27.05 29.13 61.74
N SER A 5 26.62 28.33 60.76
CA SER A 5 26.14 26.95 60.59
C SER A 5 26.18 26.73 59.07
N LEU A 6 26.53 25.53 58.62
CA LEU A 6 26.34 25.09 57.24
C LEU A 6 24.88 25.21 56.81
N LEU A 7 24.65 25.54 55.53
CA LEU A 7 23.52 25.05 54.75
C LEU A 7 23.92 24.96 53.27
N CYS A 8 24.33 23.75 52.88
CA CYS A 8 24.25 23.27 51.50
C CYS A 8 22.78 23.27 51.10
N ALA A 9 22.39 24.13 50.16
CA ALA A 9 21.13 24.00 49.45
C ALA A 9 21.39 23.17 48.19
N SER A 10 21.20 21.86 48.33
CA SER A 10 21.10 20.91 47.23
C SER A 10 19.89 21.29 46.38
N LEU A 11 20.12 21.82 45.18
CA LEU A 11 19.09 21.91 44.14
C LEU A 11 18.76 20.48 43.69
N LEU A 12 17.69 19.93 44.25
CA LEU A 12 17.06 18.72 43.75
C LEU A 12 16.47 19.05 42.37
N PHE A 13 17.12 18.53 41.32
CA PHE A 13 16.45 18.28 40.05
C PHE A 13 15.39 17.21 40.31
N VAL A 14 14.16 17.63 40.58
CA VAL A 14 13.01 16.73 40.53
C VAL A 14 12.77 16.43 39.05
N GLY A 15 13.14 15.23 38.63
CA GLY A 15 12.87 14.71 37.30
C GLY A 15 11.37 14.62 37.08
N CYS A 16 10.84 15.52 36.25
CA CYS A 16 9.65 15.29 35.47
C CYS A 16 10.13 15.05 34.03
N ASN A 17 10.23 13.79 33.58
CA ASN A 17 10.23 13.54 32.13
C ASN A 17 10.00 12.10 31.64
N ASP A 18 9.79 11.09 32.49
CA ASP A 18 9.67 9.71 31.98
C ASP A 18 8.23 9.18 31.84
N ALA A 19 7.25 9.76 32.54
CA ALA A 19 5.86 9.30 32.45
C ALA A 19 5.16 9.78 31.17
N GLY A 20 5.36 11.05 30.77
CA GLY A 20 4.74 11.60 29.56
C GLY A 20 5.36 11.13 28.23
N SER A 21 6.62 10.64 28.25
CA SER A 21 7.27 10.08 27.06
C SER A 21 6.76 8.68 26.74
N ASN A 22 6.64 7.81 27.76
CA ASN A 22 6.13 6.44 27.61
C ASN A 22 4.67 6.40 27.11
N ASP A 23 3.83 7.34 27.57
CA ASP A 23 2.44 7.41 27.13
C ASP A 23 2.32 7.87 25.67
N ALA A 24 3.11 8.86 25.25
CA ALA A 24 3.14 9.30 23.85
C ALA A 24 3.67 8.21 22.91
N ASP A 25 4.67 7.43 23.35
CA ASP A 25 5.22 6.31 22.58
C ASP A 25 4.17 5.22 22.32
N THR A 26 3.26 4.99 23.27
CA THR A 26 2.12 4.07 23.07
C THR A 26 1.26 4.48 21.88
N PHE A 27 0.97 5.77 21.70
CA PHE A 27 0.18 6.26 20.56
C PHE A 27 0.97 6.23 19.26
N ARG A 28 2.29 6.50 19.28
CA ARG A 28 3.16 6.33 18.09
C ARG A 28 3.19 4.88 17.64
N ASP A 29 3.26 3.98 18.61
CA ASP A 29 3.15 2.55 18.39
C ASP A 29 1.73 2.15 17.92
N GLY A 30 0.73 2.98 18.15
CA GLY A 30 -0.59 2.86 17.56
C GLY A 30 -0.70 3.28 16.10
N LEU A 31 0.38 3.68 15.42
CA LEU A 31 0.40 4.07 13.99
C LEU A 31 0.89 2.93 13.09
N PRO A 32 0.43 2.84 11.82
CA PRO A 32 0.83 1.79 10.91
C PRO A 32 2.33 1.89 10.64
N SER A 33 2.98 0.73 10.46
CA SER A 33 4.40 0.67 10.09
C SER A 33 4.59 0.14 8.67
N LYS A 34 5.77 0.42 8.09
CA LYS A 34 6.15 -0.11 6.78
C LYS A 34 6.09 -1.62 6.76
N GLU A 35 6.54 -2.28 7.82
CA GLU A 35 6.58 -3.74 7.91
C GLU A 35 5.18 -4.36 7.92
N MET A 36 4.17 -3.66 8.46
CA MET A 36 2.79 -4.16 8.51
C MET A 36 2.12 -4.15 7.14
N THR A 37 2.47 -3.19 6.29
CA THR A 37 1.78 -2.90 5.03
C THR A 37 2.59 -3.28 3.79
N GLN A 38 3.88 -3.62 3.95
CA GLN A 38 4.76 -3.94 2.83
C GLN A 38 4.33 -5.21 2.08
N VAL A 39 4.08 -5.04 0.79
CA VAL A 39 3.94 -6.11 -0.19
C VAL A 39 5.32 -6.52 -0.72
N LYS A 40 5.58 -7.82 -0.86
CA LYS A 40 6.87 -8.34 -1.34
C LYS A 40 6.72 -9.04 -2.68
N ALA A 41 7.25 -8.43 -3.73
CA ALA A 41 7.33 -9.05 -5.04
C ALA A 41 8.46 -10.10 -5.11
N PRO A 42 8.38 -11.08 -6.04
CA PRO A 42 9.51 -11.94 -6.37
C PRO A 42 10.66 -11.07 -6.93
N LYS A 43 11.77 -11.04 -6.18
CA LYS A 43 12.91 -10.08 -6.28
C LYS A 43 13.12 -9.38 -7.63
N ALA A 44 12.83 -8.08 -7.70
CA ALA A 44 13.56 -7.01 -8.40
C ALA A 44 12.99 -5.63 -7.99
N ASN A 45 13.77 -4.56 -8.10
CA ASN A 45 13.24 -3.19 -8.03
C ASN A 45 12.46 -2.92 -9.33
N GLY A 46 11.13 -2.78 -9.27
CA GLY A 46 10.28 -2.39 -10.41
C GLY A 46 9.86 -0.92 -10.37
N GLN A 47 9.17 -0.46 -11.41
CA GLN A 47 8.42 0.81 -11.45
C GLN A 47 6.91 0.49 -11.31
N GLY A 48 5.99 1.41 -11.04
CA GLY A 48 4.56 1.08 -10.82
C GLY A 48 3.88 0.29 -11.96
N LEU A 49 2.80 -0.49 -11.69
CA LEU A 49 2.03 -1.19 -12.73
C LEU A 49 1.29 -0.18 -13.56
N THR A 50 1.70 -0.06 -14.82
CA THR A 50 0.98 0.75 -15.78
C THR A 50 -0.17 -0.06 -16.36
N ALA A 51 -1.33 0.57 -16.51
CA ALA A 51 -2.45 0.14 -17.35
C ALA A 51 -2.03 -0.30 -18.77
N ALA A 52 -0.86 0.14 -19.26
CA ALA A 52 -0.35 -0.11 -20.61
C ALA A 52 -0.35 -1.58 -21.02
N GLY A 53 -0.35 -2.49 -20.05
CA GLY A 53 0.21 -3.78 -20.31
C GLY A 53 1.67 -3.61 -20.75
N PRO A 54 2.46 -4.64 -20.59
CA PRO A 54 3.82 -4.57 -21.08
C PRO A 54 3.91 -4.48 -22.63
N SER A 55 4.97 -3.83 -23.11
CA SER A 55 5.20 -3.61 -24.54
C SER A 55 5.71 -4.89 -25.20
N ALA A 56 4.92 -5.43 -26.13
CA ALA A 56 5.14 -6.67 -26.87
C ALA A 56 6.57 -6.90 -27.39
N GLN A 57 7.46 -7.44 -26.56
CA GLN A 57 8.63 -8.22 -26.96
C GLN A 57 8.50 -9.60 -26.32
N TYR A 58 7.50 -10.35 -26.78
CA TYR A 58 7.30 -11.73 -26.36
C TYR A 58 8.42 -12.61 -26.91
N GLY A 59 9.23 -13.20 -26.03
CA GLY A 59 10.32 -14.07 -26.45
C GLY A 59 10.72 -15.07 -25.37
N GLN A 60 10.82 -16.34 -25.77
CA GLN A 60 11.33 -17.38 -24.89
C GLN A 60 12.74 -17.01 -24.41
N GLY A 61 12.98 -17.06 -23.10
CA GLY A 61 14.25 -16.67 -22.49
C GLY A 61 14.48 -15.16 -22.37
N GLN A 62 13.53 -14.31 -22.75
CA GLN A 62 13.54 -12.89 -22.38
C GLN A 62 12.95 -12.69 -20.99
N LYS A 63 13.19 -11.52 -20.38
CA LYS A 63 12.59 -11.20 -19.07
C LYS A 63 11.06 -11.26 -19.18
N ALA A 64 10.44 -12.08 -18.34
CA ALA A 64 9.02 -12.33 -18.38
C ALA A 64 8.24 -11.04 -18.17
N GLU A 65 7.22 -10.91 -18.99
CA GLU A 65 6.51 -9.69 -19.24
C GLU A 65 5.49 -9.43 -18.12
N TYR A 66 4.70 -10.44 -17.77
CA TYR A 66 3.70 -10.39 -16.70
C TYR A 66 4.30 -10.63 -15.32
N TYR A 67 5.52 -11.19 -15.25
CA TYR A 67 6.37 -11.04 -14.08
C TYR A 67 6.64 -9.57 -13.78
N GLN A 68 7.08 -8.79 -14.78
CA GLN A 68 7.36 -7.36 -14.59
C GLN A 68 6.11 -6.59 -14.21
N ALA A 69 4.97 -6.89 -14.84
CA ALA A 69 3.67 -6.37 -14.41
C ALA A 69 3.44 -6.62 -12.90
N THR A 70 3.56 -7.87 -12.46
CA THR A 70 3.37 -8.24 -11.04
C THR A 70 4.28 -7.46 -10.08
N VAL A 71 5.57 -7.36 -10.42
CA VAL A 71 6.54 -6.58 -9.63
C VAL A 71 6.13 -5.11 -9.61
N ASN A 72 5.72 -4.60 -10.75
CA ASN A 72 5.37 -3.21 -10.92
C ASN A 72 4.14 -2.84 -10.07
N ALA A 73 3.15 -3.73 -9.99
CA ALA A 73 1.92 -3.51 -9.20
C ALA A 73 2.22 -3.42 -7.71
N THR A 74 3.08 -4.32 -7.27
CA THR A 74 3.60 -4.34 -5.92
C THR A 74 4.33 -3.05 -5.57
N VAL A 75 5.12 -2.49 -6.51
CA VAL A 75 5.83 -1.23 -6.29
C VAL A 75 4.86 -0.05 -6.17
N ALA A 76 3.83 0.02 -7.01
CA ALA A 76 2.84 1.10 -6.95
C ALA A 76 2.11 1.15 -5.60
N VAL A 77 1.57 0.00 -5.15
CA VAL A 77 0.88 -0.12 -3.85
C VAL A 77 1.81 0.23 -2.69
N ASN A 78 3.04 -0.28 -2.71
CA ASN A 78 4.04 0.08 -1.70
C ASN A 78 4.41 1.56 -1.75
N GLY A 79 4.53 2.16 -2.93
CA GLY A 79 4.89 3.58 -3.10
C GLY A 79 3.86 4.51 -2.45
N GLY A 80 2.57 4.32 -2.77
CA GLY A 80 1.48 5.09 -2.17
C GLY A 80 1.44 4.93 -0.65
N THR A 81 1.55 3.68 -0.17
CA THR A 81 1.59 3.38 1.26
C THR A 81 2.79 4.01 1.97
N LEU A 82 3.99 3.96 1.37
CA LEU A 82 5.20 4.54 1.95
C LEU A 82 5.12 6.06 2.06
N TRP A 83 4.45 6.73 1.12
CA TRP A 83 4.23 8.17 1.21
C TRP A 83 3.41 8.53 2.45
N VAL A 84 2.30 7.82 2.68
CA VAL A 84 1.46 7.97 3.89
C VAL A 84 2.27 7.78 5.16
N LEU A 85 3.00 6.66 5.23
CA LEU A 85 3.79 6.31 6.39
C LEU A 85 4.89 7.32 6.69
N ASN A 86 5.57 7.83 5.65
CA ASN A 86 6.60 8.85 5.81
C ASN A 86 6.04 10.16 6.37
N LEU A 87 4.84 10.58 5.94
CA LEU A 87 4.22 11.81 6.43
C LEU A 87 3.80 11.66 7.91
N ILE A 88 3.16 10.55 8.25
CA ILE A 88 2.79 10.21 9.63
C ILE A 88 4.04 10.13 10.54
N GLU A 89 5.10 9.46 10.07
CA GLU A 89 6.37 9.36 10.80
C GLU A 89 7.02 10.74 11.01
N GLN A 90 7.02 11.61 9.99
CA GLN A 90 7.56 12.96 10.11
C GLN A 90 6.84 13.81 11.16
N ILE A 91 5.50 13.74 11.21
CA ILE A 91 4.69 14.48 12.18
C ILE A 91 4.88 13.91 13.59
N SER A 92 4.83 12.58 13.72
CA SER A 92 4.88 11.90 15.01
C SER A 92 6.27 11.88 15.68
N LYS A 93 7.34 12.27 14.95
CA LYS A 93 8.70 12.47 15.50
C LYS A 93 8.75 13.49 16.65
N TYR A 94 7.83 14.45 16.66
CA TYR A 94 7.75 15.45 17.73
C TYR A 94 6.83 14.98 18.86
N PRO A 95 6.92 15.56 20.07
CA PRO A 95 5.91 15.34 21.11
C PRO A 95 4.52 15.78 20.63
N PRO A 96 3.44 15.07 21.04
CA PRO A 96 2.10 15.55 20.78
C PRO A 96 1.87 16.90 21.49
N THR A 97 1.10 17.78 20.85
CA THR A 97 0.66 19.06 21.41
C THR A 97 -0.44 18.87 22.46
N THR A 98 -1.18 17.76 22.38
CA THR A 98 -2.18 17.37 23.38
C THR A 98 -2.07 15.87 23.63
N LEU A 99 -2.00 15.48 24.90
CA LEU A 99 -1.97 14.10 25.33
C LEU A 99 -3.04 13.90 26.42
N GLU A 100 -3.98 13.02 26.14
CA GLU A 100 -5.05 12.57 27.02
C GLU A 100 -4.98 11.04 27.16
N GLU A 101 -5.72 10.47 28.11
CA GLU A 101 -5.71 9.02 28.42
C GLU A 101 -5.89 8.13 27.19
N ASN A 102 -6.80 8.49 26.30
CA ASN A 102 -7.15 7.70 25.11
C ASN A 102 -6.93 8.46 23.79
N LYS A 103 -6.25 9.60 23.82
CA LYS A 103 -6.11 10.47 22.64
C LYS A 103 -4.79 11.23 22.65
N ALA A 104 -4.07 11.19 21.53
CA ALA A 104 -2.90 12.02 21.30
C ALA A 104 -3.10 12.85 20.03
N VAL A 105 -2.77 14.14 20.09
CA VAL A 105 -2.85 15.07 18.96
C VAL A 105 -1.48 15.66 18.70
N TRP A 106 -1.03 15.61 17.46
CA TRP A 106 0.14 16.34 16.96
C TRP A 106 -0.35 17.50 16.09
N GLY A 107 -0.01 18.72 16.50
CA GLY A 107 -0.43 19.95 15.83
C GLY A 107 -1.69 20.57 16.44
N PRO A 108 -2.34 21.55 15.77
CA PRO A 108 -2.01 22.09 14.45
C PRO A 108 -0.56 22.59 14.37
N SER A 109 0.18 22.18 13.34
CA SER A 109 1.55 22.63 13.10
C SER A 109 1.74 23.04 11.64
N THR A 110 2.51 24.09 11.41
CA THR A 110 2.84 24.59 10.07
C THR A 110 4.31 24.95 10.03
N GLU A 111 5.07 24.31 9.13
CA GLU A 111 6.44 24.73 8.89
C GLU A 111 6.49 26.14 8.28
N ALA A 112 7.61 26.85 8.48
CA ALA A 112 7.74 28.23 8.05
C ALA A 112 7.42 28.43 6.55
N LEU A 113 7.88 27.50 5.71
CA LEU A 113 7.68 27.52 4.26
C LEU A 113 6.55 26.62 3.75
N SER A 114 5.87 25.86 4.64
CA SER A 114 4.71 25.06 4.23
C SER A 114 3.50 25.97 4.08
N PRO A 115 2.72 25.87 2.99
CA PRO A 115 1.43 26.54 2.85
C PRO A 115 0.28 25.76 3.53
N THR A 116 0.55 24.55 4.03
CA THR A 116 -0.44 23.65 4.64
C THR A 116 -0.15 23.45 6.12
N THR A 117 -1.18 23.60 6.95
CA THR A 117 -1.18 23.28 8.37
C THR A 117 -1.68 21.84 8.57
N TRP A 118 -0.93 21.02 9.29
CA TRP A 118 -1.27 19.61 9.54
C TRP A 118 -1.70 19.37 10.99
N ARG A 119 -2.64 18.44 11.17
CA ARG A 119 -3.03 17.87 12.47
C ARG A 119 -3.18 16.36 12.33
N LEU A 120 -2.47 15.61 13.18
CA LEU A 120 -2.65 14.16 13.32
C LEU A 120 -3.32 13.89 14.67
N THR A 121 -4.45 13.20 14.65
CA THR A 121 -5.14 12.74 15.85
C THR A 121 -5.07 11.22 15.89
N VAL A 122 -4.64 10.65 17.02
CA VAL A 122 -4.62 9.21 17.28
C VAL A 122 -5.50 8.92 18.49
N THR A 123 -6.43 7.99 18.35
CA THR A 123 -7.35 7.55 19.40
C THR A 123 -7.07 6.09 19.75
N LYS A 124 -6.92 5.80 21.04
CA LYS A 124 -6.81 4.45 21.57
C LYS A 124 -8.18 3.98 22.02
N SER A 125 -8.72 2.94 21.38
CA SER A 125 -10.05 2.37 21.68
C SER A 125 -9.99 1.06 22.47
N GLY A 126 -8.79 0.49 22.63
CA GLY A 126 -8.51 -0.70 23.42
C GLY A 126 -7.01 -0.82 23.68
N GLU A 127 -6.56 -1.87 24.36
CA GLU A 127 -5.12 -2.04 24.68
C GLU A 127 -4.23 -2.07 23.44
N ALA A 128 -4.72 -2.68 22.36
CA ALA A 128 -4.01 -2.84 21.10
C ALA A 128 -4.81 -2.33 19.88
N SER A 129 -5.85 -1.52 20.11
CA SER A 129 -6.75 -1.01 19.07
C SER A 129 -6.62 0.51 18.96
N PHE A 130 -6.32 0.99 17.76
CA PHE A 130 -6.06 2.40 17.49
C PHE A 130 -6.78 2.85 16.22
N SER A 131 -7.25 4.10 16.22
CA SER A 131 -7.65 4.81 15.00
C SER A 131 -6.89 6.13 14.90
N TRP A 132 -6.71 6.62 13.67
CA TRP A 132 -5.98 7.84 13.43
C TRP A 132 -6.54 8.58 12.22
N VAL A 133 -6.41 9.90 12.24
CA VAL A 133 -6.81 10.79 11.14
C VAL A 133 -5.74 11.86 10.99
N LEU A 134 -5.22 12.01 9.76
CA LEU A 134 -4.43 13.15 9.36
C LEU A 134 -5.31 14.13 8.59
N GLU A 135 -5.32 15.37 9.06
CA GLU A 135 -6.09 16.45 8.49
C GLU A 135 -5.18 17.60 8.07
N GLY A 136 -5.51 18.23 6.94
CA GLY A 136 -4.85 19.41 6.43
C GLY A 136 -5.80 20.60 6.28
N LYS A 137 -5.27 21.82 6.37
CA LYS A 137 -5.94 23.06 5.94
C LYS A 137 -4.93 24.05 5.39
N ALA A 138 -5.38 25.07 4.65
CA ALA A 138 -4.48 26.12 4.22
C ALA A 138 -3.97 26.95 5.42
N LYS A 139 -2.74 27.43 5.31
CA LYS A 139 -2.09 28.26 6.33
C LYS A 139 -2.90 29.54 6.56
N GLY A 140 -3.31 29.75 7.81
CA GLY A 140 -4.08 30.92 8.23
C GLY A 140 -5.60 30.77 8.13
N GLU A 141 -6.11 29.66 7.62
CA GLU A 141 -7.55 29.35 7.74
C GLU A 141 -7.92 28.98 9.17
N GLU A 142 -9.21 29.08 9.51
CA GLU A 142 -9.76 28.65 10.79
C GLU A 142 -9.71 27.12 10.94
N ASP A 143 -9.73 26.60 12.18
CA ASP A 143 -9.66 25.16 12.45
C ASP A 143 -10.88 24.38 11.93
N SER A 144 -11.99 25.05 11.62
CA SER A 144 -13.13 24.43 10.92
C SER A 144 -12.85 24.06 9.47
N ALA A 145 -11.73 24.54 8.90
CA ALA A 145 -11.33 24.25 7.53
C ALA A 145 -10.50 22.96 7.38
N PHE A 146 -10.17 22.28 8.49
CA PHE A 146 -9.47 20.99 8.43
C PHE A 146 -10.28 19.96 7.65
N ARG A 147 -9.59 19.25 6.75
CA ARG A 147 -10.13 18.18 5.92
C ARG A 147 -9.30 16.93 6.15
N ALA A 148 -9.96 15.81 6.41
CA ALA A 148 -9.29 14.51 6.48
C ALA A 148 -8.76 14.14 5.08
N VAL A 149 -7.47 13.81 5.01
CA VAL A 149 -6.83 13.35 3.76
C VAL A 149 -6.31 11.93 3.90
N LEU A 150 -6.02 11.51 5.13
CA LEU A 150 -5.63 10.15 5.47
C LEU A 150 -6.35 9.76 6.76
N SER A 151 -6.83 8.52 6.82
CA SER A 151 -7.35 7.94 8.05
C SER A 151 -7.08 6.46 8.09
N GLY A 152 -7.15 5.87 9.29
CA GLY A 152 -7.08 4.43 9.41
C GLY A 152 -7.47 3.93 10.78
N ALA A 153 -7.64 2.62 10.86
CA ALA A 153 -7.85 1.89 12.10
C ALA A 153 -7.01 0.63 12.06
N GLN A 154 -6.41 0.27 13.18
CA GLN A 154 -5.58 -0.93 13.25
C GLN A 154 -5.59 -1.59 14.63
N GLN A 155 -5.36 -2.90 14.57
CA GLN A 155 -5.05 -3.76 15.68
C GLN A 155 -3.55 -4.08 15.62
N VAL A 156 -2.80 -3.67 16.64
CA VAL A 156 -1.38 -4.07 16.78
C VAL A 156 -1.31 -5.50 17.31
N ALA A 157 -0.36 -6.29 16.81
CA ALA A 157 -0.12 -7.62 17.35
C ALA A 157 0.53 -7.52 18.73
N VAL A 158 0.16 -8.44 19.62
CA VAL A 158 0.73 -8.59 20.96
C VAL A 158 1.23 -10.02 21.17
N ASP A 159 2.23 -10.20 22.01
CA ASP A 159 2.74 -11.51 22.40
C ASP A 159 1.95 -12.11 23.58
N ALA A 160 2.44 -13.20 24.16
CA ALA A 160 1.77 -13.92 25.24
C ALA A 160 1.67 -13.11 26.54
N ASP A 161 2.54 -12.13 26.73
CA ASP A 161 2.56 -11.26 27.90
C ASP A 161 1.73 -9.98 27.66
N GLY A 162 1.13 -9.84 26.48
CA GLY A 162 0.38 -8.64 26.07
C GLY A 162 1.28 -7.53 25.51
N GLU A 163 2.57 -7.79 25.35
CA GLU A 163 3.53 -6.81 24.84
C GLU A 163 3.46 -6.71 23.33
N ARG A 164 3.61 -5.49 22.79
CA ARG A 164 3.46 -5.25 21.36
C ARG A 164 4.57 -5.91 20.54
N VAL A 165 4.18 -6.60 19.46
CA VAL A 165 5.11 -7.15 18.47
C VAL A 165 5.25 -6.18 17.31
N LYS A 166 6.37 -5.43 17.28
CA LYS A 166 6.63 -4.43 16.23
C LYS A 166 6.59 -5.04 14.82
N GLY A 167 5.94 -4.32 13.91
CA GLY A 167 5.82 -4.71 12.49
C GLY A 167 4.75 -5.76 12.19
N TYR A 168 3.93 -6.13 13.18
CA TYR A 168 2.84 -7.08 13.05
C TYR A 168 1.52 -6.48 13.56
N GLY A 169 0.44 -6.79 12.87
CA GLY A 169 -0.88 -6.24 13.12
C GLY A 169 -1.77 -6.39 11.91
N SER A 170 -2.96 -5.81 11.99
CA SER A 170 -3.91 -5.74 10.88
C SER A 170 -4.69 -4.44 10.96
N GLY A 171 -5.12 -3.92 9.83
CA GLY A 171 -5.88 -2.68 9.82
C GLY A 171 -6.34 -2.29 8.44
N GLU A 172 -6.89 -1.08 8.40
CA GLU A 172 -7.31 -0.39 7.22
C GLU A 172 -6.71 1.02 7.21
N LEU A 173 -6.39 1.51 6.02
CA LEU A 173 -6.06 2.90 5.78
C LEU A 173 -6.86 3.38 4.58
N PHE A 174 -7.23 4.65 4.62
CA PHE A 174 -7.96 5.34 3.56
C PHE A 174 -7.15 6.56 3.16
N ILE A 175 -6.98 6.74 1.85
CA ILE A 175 -6.33 7.90 1.25
C ILE A 175 -7.36 8.62 0.40
N ASP A 176 -7.54 9.91 0.67
CA ASP A 176 -8.45 10.79 -0.06
C ASP A 176 -7.62 11.84 -0.82
N TRP A 177 -7.26 11.51 -2.06
CA TRP A 177 -6.54 12.45 -2.90
C TRP A 177 -7.44 13.58 -3.38
N ASP A 178 -8.75 13.35 -3.59
CA ASP A 178 -9.68 14.43 -3.95
C ASP A 178 -9.76 15.49 -2.82
N ALA A 179 -9.77 15.08 -1.55
CA ALA A 179 -9.67 16.00 -0.41
C ALA A 179 -8.28 16.66 -0.34
N ALA A 180 -7.20 15.91 -0.53
CA ALA A 180 -5.84 16.46 -0.55
C ALA A 180 -5.65 17.49 -1.67
N HIS A 181 -6.27 17.28 -2.83
CA HIS A 181 -6.22 18.16 -4.00
C HIS A 181 -6.83 19.54 -3.76
N THR A 182 -7.61 19.69 -2.68
CA THR A 182 -8.16 20.99 -2.25
C THR A 182 -7.23 21.77 -1.33
N LEU A 183 -6.09 21.20 -0.92
CA LEU A 183 -5.07 21.85 -0.10
C LEU A 183 -4.05 22.60 -0.98
N PRO A 184 -3.36 23.63 -0.43
CA PRO A 184 -2.27 24.28 -1.14
C PRO A 184 -1.14 23.30 -1.51
N ASP A 185 -0.50 23.53 -2.67
CA ASP A 185 0.59 22.72 -3.23
C ASP A 185 0.28 21.22 -3.38
N ALA A 186 -1.00 20.87 -3.51
CA ALA A 186 -1.38 19.50 -3.79
C ALA A 186 -0.79 19.01 -5.12
N ASP A 187 -0.44 17.72 -5.16
CA ASP A 187 -0.05 17.06 -6.40
C ASP A 187 -1.29 16.78 -7.28
N ASP A 188 -1.04 16.26 -8.47
CA ASP A 188 -2.12 15.98 -9.43
C ASP A 188 -2.94 14.73 -9.08
N ASN A 189 -2.62 14.01 -7.99
CA ASN A 189 -3.34 12.79 -7.62
C ASN A 189 -4.79 13.12 -7.25
N VAL A 190 -5.68 12.20 -7.62
CA VAL A 190 -7.13 12.34 -7.49
C VAL A 190 -7.76 10.98 -7.18
N GLY A 191 -9.02 11.01 -6.76
CA GLY A 191 -9.76 9.83 -6.34
C GLY A 191 -9.40 9.37 -4.93
N THR A 192 -9.70 8.11 -4.63
CA THR A 192 -9.51 7.54 -3.29
C THR A 192 -8.96 6.12 -3.37
N VAL A 193 -8.28 5.69 -2.30
CA VAL A 193 -7.97 4.26 -2.10
C VAL A 193 -8.25 3.84 -0.67
N GLU A 194 -8.93 2.70 -0.50
CA GLU A 194 -9.01 1.97 0.75
C GLU A 194 -8.04 0.79 0.68
N ILE A 195 -7.14 0.67 1.65
CA ILE A 195 -6.19 -0.44 1.74
C ILE A 195 -6.40 -1.18 3.06
N ARG A 196 -6.65 -2.48 2.99
CA ARG A 196 -6.78 -3.39 4.13
C ARG A 196 -5.56 -4.29 4.16
N TYR A 197 -4.95 -4.45 5.32
CA TYR A 197 -3.75 -5.28 5.47
C TYR A 197 -3.85 -6.17 6.71
N ALA A 198 -3.24 -7.34 6.63
CA ALA A 198 -3.06 -8.20 7.77
C ALA A 198 -1.69 -8.87 7.72
N ARG A 199 -0.93 -8.73 8.79
CA ARG A 199 0.33 -9.43 9.03
C ARG A 199 0.41 -9.77 10.52
N PRO A 200 -0.36 -10.75 11.00
CA PRO A 200 -0.53 -10.96 12.45
C PRO A 200 0.73 -11.56 13.11
N SER A 201 1.60 -12.23 12.36
CA SER A 201 2.86 -12.77 12.88
C SER A 201 3.89 -13.00 11.78
N ALA A 202 5.10 -13.44 12.16
CA ALA A 202 6.19 -13.75 11.23
C ALA A 202 5.91 -14.97 10.34
N SER A 203 5.10 -15.90 10.84
CA SER A 203 4.77 -17.17 10.16
C SER A 203 3.41 -17.16 9.48
N ALA A 204 2.55 -16.20 9.80
CA ALA A 204 1.26 -16.03 9.15
C ALA A 204 1.41 -15.53 7.72
N GLU A 205 0.38 -15.78 6.92
CA GLU A 205 0.24 -15.13 5.62
C GLU A 205 0.05 -13.62 5.83
N ALA A 206 0.75 -12.83 5.03
CA ALA A 206 0.57 -11.40 4.93
C ALA A 206 -0.38 -11.10 3.78
N THR A 207 -1.46 -10.35 4.02
CA THR A 207 -2.42 -9.93 3.00
C THR A 207 -2.46 -8.42 2.86
N VAL A 208 -2.70 -7.95 1.64
CA VAL A 208 -2.98 -6.55 1.32
C VAL A 208 -4.05 -6.54 0.24
N ASP A 209 -5.18 -5.91 0.53
CA ASP A 209 -6.28 -5.66 -0.39
C ASP A 209 -6.37 -4.16 -0.60
N ALA A 210 -6.54 -3.70 -1.84
CA ALA A 210 -6.72 -2.28 -2.13
C ALA A 210 -7.82 -2.05 -3.16
N ASP A 211 -8.73 -1.14 -2.84
CA ASP A 211 -9.83 -0.72 -3.69
C ASP A 211 -9.61 0.74 -4.09
N PHE A 212 -9.23 0.94 -5.36
CA PHE A 212 -9.01 2.23 -5.99
C PHE A 212 -10.31 2.71 -6.63
N HIS A 213 -10.69 3.94 -6.36
CA HIS A 213 -11.87 4.56 -6.93
C HIS A 213 -11.50 5.90 -7.59
N GLN A 214 -11.83 6.02 -8.86
CA GLN A 214 -11.66 7.23 -9.67
C GLN A 214 -10.25 7.82 -9.62
N VAL A 215 -9.24 6.96 -9.57
CA VAL A 215 -7.83 7.39 -9.60
C VAL A 215 -7.43 7.76 -11.01
N ARG A 216 -6.48 8.70 -11.15
CA ARG A 216 -6.00 9.16 -12.45
C ARG A 216 -5.47 7.99 -13.28
N ASP A 217 -5.91 7.90 -14.53
CA ASP A 217 -5.35 6.98 -15.50
C ASP A 217 -3.96 7.48 -15.95
N GLU A 218 -2.95 6.61 -15.94
CA GLU A 218 -1.58 6.99 -16.30
C GLU A 218 -1.36 7.19 -17.82
N LYS A 219 -2.19 6.58 -18.68
CA LYS A 219 -2.15 6.75 -20.14
C LYS A 219 -2.86 8.01 -20.59
N ASP A 220 -3.93 8.37 -19.89
CA ASP A 220 -4.72 9.56 -20.17
C ASP A 220 -5.04 10.28 -18.86
N ALA A 221 -4.26 11.32 -18.57
CA ALA A 221 -4.44 12.13 -17.37
C ALA A 221 -5.84 12.77 -17.24
N ASN A 222 -6.65 12.78 -18.30
CA ASN A 222 -8.03 13.26 -18.28
C ASN A 222 -9.05 12.17 -17.93
N LYS A 223 -8.64 10.91 -17.83
CA LYS A 223 -9.47 9.79 -17.44
C LYS A 223 -9.22 9.41 -15.98
N ARG A 224 -10.25 8.84 -15.37
CA ARG A 224 -10.23 8.26 -14.04
C ARG A 224 -10.69 6.81 -14.14
N VAL A 225 -10.04 5.93 -13.40
CA VAL A 225 -10.30 4.49 -13.41
C VAL A 225 -10.51 3.96 -12.00
N ASP A 226 -11.27 2.88 -11.91
CA ASP A 226 -11.43 2.08 -10.69
C ASP A 226 -10.57 0.82 -10.82
N GLY A 227 -10.07 0.31 -9.71
CA GLY A 227 -9.28 -0.92 -9.70
C GLY A 227 -9.35 -1.64 -8.37
N THR A 228 -9.27 -2.96 -8.42
CA THR A 228 -9.22 -3.80 -7.22
C THR A 228 -7.94 -4.62 -7.25
N TYR A 229 -7.28 -4.68 -6.10
CA TYR A 229 -5.99 -5.32 -5.88
C TYR A 229 -6.12 -6.29 -4.71
N HIS A 230 -5.62 -7.51 -4.87
CA HIS A 230 -5.47 -8.47 -3.78
C HIS A 230 -4.07 -9.06 -3.80
N TYR A 231 -3.46 -9.16 -2.64
CA TYR A 231 -2.17 -9.78 -2.46
C TYR A 231 -2.17 -10.65 -1.23
N LYS A 232 -1.51 -11.80 -1.35
CA LYS A 232 -1.18 -12.65 -0.22
C LYS A 232 0.18 -13.29 -0.40
N ALA A 233 0.96 -13.38 0.67
CA ALA A 233 2.21 -14.11 0.65
C ALA A 233 2.58 -14.67 2.01
N SER A 234 3.29 -15.80 1.99
CA SER A 234 3.94 -16.34 3.19
C SER A 234 5.44 -16.48 2.95
N ALA A 235 6.21 -16.44 4.04
CA ALA A 235 7.67 -16.53 3.96
C ALA A 235 8.17 -17.85 3.34
N THR A 236 7.35 -18.91 3.35
CA THR A 236 7.75 -20.26 2.93
C THR A 236 7.09 -20.74 1.65
N ALA A 237 5.90 -20.24 1.29
CA ALA A 237 5.15 -20.74 0.12
C ALA A 237 5.32 -19.87 -1.14
N GLY A 238 5.78 -18.63 -1.01
CA GLY A 238 5.75 -17.64 -2.09
C GLY A 238 4.54 -16.72 -1.95
N GLY A 239 3.95 -16.32 -3.07
CA GLY A 239 2.84 -15.36 -3.04
C GLY A 239 1.91 -15.43 -4.24
N GLU A 240 0.82 -14.70 -4.09
CA GLU A 240 -0.22 -14.53 -5.08
C GLU A 240 -0.62 -13.04 -5.13
N PHE A 241 -0.93 -12.61 -6.33
CA PHE A 241 -1.36 -11.27 -6.65
C PHE A 241 -2.54 -11.36 -7.63
N GLU A 242 -3.56 -10.56 -7.39
CA GLU A 242 -4.64 -10.33 -8.32
C GLU A 242 -4.87 -8.83 -8.49
N PHE A 243 -5.17 -8.43 -9.72
CA PHE A 243 -5.58 -7.07 -10.02
C PHE A 243 -6.66 -7.10 -11.10
N ALA A 244 -7.66 -6.24 -10.96
CA ALA A 244 -8.69 -6.04 -11.97
C ALA A 244 -8.99 -4.54 -12.14
N THR A 245 -9.22 -4.16 -13.39
CA THR A 245 -9.62 -2.81 -13.80
C THR A 245 -10.56 -2.90 -14.99
N ASN A 246 -11.29 -1.82 -15.28
CA ASN A 246 -12.05 -1.69 -16.51
C ASN A 246 -11.36 -0.67 -17.41
N GLU A 247 -10.95 -1.10 -18.60
CA GLU A 247 -10.24 -0.27 -19.57
C GLU A 247 -10.80 -0.51 -20.98
N ASP A 248 -10.73 0.52 -21.82
CA ASP A 248 -10.94 0.38 -23.27
C ASP A 248 -9.67 -0.21 -23.88
N ILE A 249 -9.73 -1.48 -24.32
CA ILE A 249 -8.58 -2.18 -24.92
C ILE A 249 -8.44 -1.92 -26.42
N ASP A 250 -9.48 -1.39 -27.06
CA ASP A 250 -9.53 -1.07 -28.50
C ASP A 250 -9.10 0.38 -28.77
N ASN A 251 -8.40 1.01 -27.79
CA ASN A 251 -7.83 2.36 -27.79
C ASN A 251 -7.44 2.86 -29.19
N GLY A 252 -8.38 3.52 -29.86
CA GLY A 252 -8.21 4.01 -31.23
C GLY A 252 -9.44 3.89 -32.12
N ASP A 253 -10.40 3.00 -31.81
CA ASP A 253 -11.67 2.93 -32.51
C ASP A 253 -12.80 3.61 -31.71
N PRO A 254 -13.24 4.84 -32.07
CA PRO A 254 -14.29 5.55 -31.35
C PRO A 254 -15.66 4.85 -31.42
N LEU A 255 -15.83 3.84 -32.28
CA LEU A 255 -17.04 3.02 -32.35
C LEU A 255 -17.00 1.81 -31.40
N ARG A 256 -15.85 1.54 -30.77
CA ARG A 256 -15.59 0.43 -29.85
C ARG A 256 -14.96 0.96 -28.56
N ALA A 257 -15.71 1.81 -27.85
CA ALA A 257 -15.25 2.52 -26.66
C ALA A 257 -15.83 1.97 -25.34
N LYS A 258 -16.47 0.78 -25.35
CA LYS A 258 -16.93 0.17 -24.10
C LYS A 258 -15.73 -0.38 -23.35
N LEU A 259 -15.77 -0.27 -22.03
CA LEU A 259 -14.69 -0.79 -21.19
C LEU A 259 -14.77 -2.32 -21.07
N GLU A 260 -13.67 -2.99 -21.33
CA GLU A 260 -13.45 -4.38 -20.98
C GLU A 260 -12.88 -4.51 -19.58
N LYS A 261 -13.28 -5.58 -18.90
CA LYS A 261 -12.67 -5.97 -17.64
C LYS A 261 -11.38 -6.74 -17.93
N LEU A 262 -10.26 -6.13 -17.58
CA LEU A 262 -8.95 -6.76 -17.55
C LEU A 262 -8.68 -7.27 -16.14
N SER A 263 -8.39 -8.56 -15.98
CA SER A 263 -7.91 -9.10 -14.72
C SER A 263 -6.67 -9.97 -14.89
N ILE A 264 -5.74 -9.85 -13.96
CA ILE A 264 -4.50 -10.62 -13.87
C ILE A 264 -4.48 -11.37 -12.55
N LYS A 265 -4.07 -12.64 -12.59
CA LYS A 265 -3.68 -13.41 -11.41
C LYS A 265 -2.27 -13.94 -11.59
N SER A 266 -1.38 -13.56 -10.68
CA SER A 266 0.00 -14.04 -10.65
C SER A 266 0.24 -14.88 -9.40
N ARG A 267 0.98 -15.98 -9.56
CA ARG A 267 1.36 -16.89 -8.48
C ARG A 267 2.82 -17.25 -8.63
N TRP A 268 3.57 -17.24 -7.54
CA TRP A 268 4.99 -17.59 -7.54
C TRP A 268 5.35 -18.38 -6.29
N THR A 269 6.40 -19.20 -6.42
CA THR A 269 6.98 -19.95 -5.30
C THR A 269 7.93 -19.06 -4.50
N ALA A 270 8.40 -19.54 -3.35
CA ALA A 270 9.42 -18.84 -2.56
C ALA A 270 10.75 -18.60 -3.32
N THR A 271 11.05 -19.39 -4.37
CA THR A 271 12.24 -19.19 -5.22
C THR A 271 12.04 -18.14 -6.31
N GLY A 272 10.80 -17.65 -6.48
CA GLY A 272 10.45 -16.60 -7.42
C GLY A 272 10.00 -17.09 -8.80
N ALA A 273 10.10 -18.38 -9.11
CA ALA A 273 9.49 -18.96 -10.32
C ALA A 273 7.96 -18.87 -10.22
N GLY A 274 7.27 -18.61 -11.32
CA GLY A 274 5.84 -18.31 -11.25
C GLY A 274 5.11 -18.33 -12.57
N ARG A 275 3.84 -17.94 -12.49
CA ARG A 275 2.88 -17.89 -13.58
C ARG A 275 1.93 -16.71 -13.41
N SER A 276 1.58 -16.07 -14.51
CA SER A 276 0.49 -15.11 -14.63
C SER A 276 -0.56 -15.62 -15.59
N ASP A 277 -1.82 -15.50 -15.18
CA ASP A 277 -3.01 -15.85 -15.95
C ASP A 277 -3.90 -14.62 -16.04
N ILE A 278 -4.03 -14.09 -17.26
CA ILE A 278 -4.76 -12.86 -17.59
C ILE A 278 -6.03 -13.23 -18.32
N LYS A 279 -7.12 -12.54 -17.99
CA LYS A 279 -8.42 -12.67 -18.65
C LYS A 279 -8.98 -11.30 -18.97
N VAL A 280 -9.51 -11.17 -20.18
CA VAL A 280 -10.20 -9.97 -20.68
C VAL A 280 -11.60 -10.36 -21.09
N THR A 281 -12.60 -9.63 -20.59
CA THR A 281 -14.04 -9.95 -20.80
C THR A 281 -14.88 -8.68 -20.91
N GLY A 282 -16.06 -8.80 -21.51
CA GLY A 282 -17.04 -7.72 -21.56
C GLY A 282 -16.73 -6.67 -22.64
N GLY A 283 -17.19 -5.43 -22.43
CA GLY A 283 -16.97 -4.34 -23.37
C GLY A 283 -17.46 -4.61 -24.79
N ASP A 284 -16.59 -4.33 -25.75
CA ASP A 284 -16.78 -4.61 -27.18
C ASP A 284 -16.20 -5.96 -27.61
N LEU A 285 -15.65 -6.74 -26.66
CA LEU A 285 -15.13 -8.09 -26.90
C LEU A 285 -16.27 -9.10 -27.11
N VAL A 286 -16.17 -9.89 -28.19
CA VAL A 286 -17.05 -11.04 -28.40
C VAL A 286 -16.43 -12.27 -27.73
N GLY A 287 -16.94 -12.63 -26.55
CA GLY A 287 -16.46 -13.77 -25.76
C GLY A 287 -15.44 -13.35 -24.71
N GLU A 288 -14.36 -14.13 -24.57
CA GLU A 288 -13.26 -13.87 -23.64
C GLU A 288 -11.90 -14.04 -24.34
N ALA A 289 -10.92 -13.26 -23.90
CA ALA A 289 -9.54 -13.40 -24.31
C ALA A 289 -8.69 -13.77 -23.08
N THR A 290 -7.76 -14.70 -23.25
CA THR A 290 -6.86 -15.12 -22.18
C THR A 290 -5.42 -15.03 -22.64
N LEU A 291 -4.55 -14.72 -21.69
CA LEU A 291 -3.11 -14.75 -21.89
C LEU A 291 -2.47 -15.40 -20.66
N ASN A 292 -1.52 -16.30 -20.89
CA ASN A 292 -0.84 -17.03 -19.84
C ASN A 292 0.66 -16.96 -20.07
N GLU A 293 1.43 -16.61 -19.04
CA GLU A 293 2.89 -16.60 -19.09
C GLU A 293 3.47 -17.27 -17.84
N CYS A 294 4.50 -18.10 -18.01
CA CYS A 294 5.29 -18.64 -16.90
C CYS A 294 6.74 -18.19 -16.98
N TRP A 295 7.40 -18.09 -15.83
CA TRP A 295 8.79 -17.70 -15.72
C TRP A 295 9.58 -18.56 -14.75
N ASP A 296 10.89 -18.68 -15.01
CA ASP A 296 11.82 -19.43 -14.17
C ASP A 296 12.36 -18.59 -12.99
N THR A 297 13.29 -19.16 -12.22
CA THR A 297 13.92 -18.47 -11.08
C THR A 297 14.86 -17.33 -11.49
N ASN A 298 15.17 -17.19 -12.79
CA ASN A 298 15.89 -16.04 -13.36
C ASN A 298 14.92 -14.98 -13.91
N PHE A 299 13.61 -15.19 -13.72
CA PHE A 299 12.53 -14.34 -14.21
C PHE A 299 12.47 -14.25 -15.73
N LEU A 300 12.98 -15.29 -16.41
CA LEU A 300 12.92 -15.40 -17.86
C LEU A 300 11.66 -16.17 -18.26
N SER A 301 11.00 -15.73 -19.32
CA SER A 301 9.79 -16.35 -19.84
C SER A 301 10.07 -17.74 -20.41
N THR A 302 9.37 -18.74 -19.89
CA THR A 302 9.54 -20.16 -20.27
C THR A 302 8.32 -20.71 -21.00
N TYR A 303 7.16 -20.08 -20.82
CA TYR A 303 5.90 -20.46 -21.44
C TYR A 303 5.07 -19.22 -21.73
N PHE A 304 4.45 -19.18 -22.90
CA PHE A 304 3.51 -18.14 -23.28
C PHE A 304 2.39 -18.71 -24.15
N ARG A 305 1.14 -18.31 -23.90
CA ARG A 305 -0.02 -18.59 -24.76
C ARG A 305 -0.99 -17.41 -24.74
N VAL A 306 -1.62 -17.15 -25.88
CA VAL A 306 -2.74 -16.21 -26.01
C VAL A 306 -3.89 -16.89 -26.76
N SER A 307 -5.14 -16.67 -26.32
CA SER A 307 -6.30 -17.34 -26.93
C SER A 307 -6.69 -16.78 -28.30
N LEU A 308 -6.43 -15.49 -28.55
CA LEU A 308 -6.84 -14.78 -29.77
C LEU A 308 -5.99 -15.15 -31.00
N ASP A 309 -4.74 -15.57 -30.81
CA ASP A 309 -3.90 -16.11 -31.87
C ASP A 309 -3.04 -17.27 -31.32
N PRO A 310 -3.50 -18.52 -31.44
CA PRO A 310 -2.77 -19.69 -30.93
C PRO A 310 -1.38 -19.90 -31.54
N ARG A 311 -1.04 -19.20 -32.63
CA ARG A 311 0.29 -19.23 -33.24
C ARG A 311 1.29 -18.39 -32.46
N LEU A 312 0.80 -17.46 -31.64
CA LEU A 312 1.61 -16.65 -30.72
C LEU A 312 1.77 -17.44 -29.42
N GLY A 313 2.94 -18.06 -29.24
CA GLY A 313 3.21 -18.88 -28.06
C GLY A 313 4.45 -19.75 -28.17
N TYR A 314 4.92 -20.22 -27.03
CA TYR A 314 6.06 -21.15 -26.90
C TYR A 314 6.04 -21.90 -25.57
N GLY A 315 6.78 -22.99 -25.50
CA GLY A 315 6.89 -23.84 -24.31
C GLY A 315 5.66 -24.71 -24.04
N GLU A 316 5.82 -25.74 -23.22
CA GLU A 316 4.74 -26.62 -22.76
C GLU A 316 4.53 -26.40 -21.25
N ALA A 317 3.29 -26.20 -20.82
CA ALA A 317 2.99 -25.72 -19.47
C ALA A 317 3.49 -26.69 -18.38
N GLU A 318 3.36 -27.99 -18.63
CA GLU A 318 3.79 -29.07 -17.75
C GLU A 318 5.30 -29.05 -17.47
N ALA A 319 6.09 -28.63 -18.45
CA ALA A 319 7.54 -28.57 -18.34
C ALA A 319 8.04 -27.18 -17.88
N ALA A 320 7.35 -26.12 -18.27
CA ALA A 320 7.84 -24.76 -18.17
C ALA A 320 7.33 -23.97 -16.95
N CYS A 321 6.20 -24.36 -16.34
CA CYS A 321 5.53 -23.55 -15.32
C CYS A 321 5.84 -23.92 -13.87
N GLY A 322 6.89 -24.72 -13.61
CA GLY A 322 7.44 -24.90 -12.26
C GLY A 322 6.45 -25.34 -11.18
N GLY A 323 5.42 -26.13 -11.53
CA GLY A 323 4.36 -26.58 -10.64
C GLY A 323 3.02 -25.84 -10.80
N PHE A 324 2.99 -24.70 -11.50
CA PHE A 324 1.76 -23.98 -11.85
C PHE A 324 1.26 -24.37 -13.26
N SER A 325 1.12 -25.66 -13.57
CA SER A 325 0.77 -26.12 -14.93
C SER A 325 -0.66 -25.76 -15.37
N ALA A 326 -1.59 -25.64 -14.42
CA ALA A 326 -2.96 -25.21 -14.70
C ALA A 326 -3.12 -23.68 -14.61
N ALA A 327 -3.78 -23.10 -15.61
CA ALA A 327 -4.22 -21.71 -15.57
C ALA A 327 -5.24 -21.50 -14.44
N VAL A 328 -5.07 -20.45 -13.66
CA VAL A 328 -6.05 -20.03 -12.65
C VAL A 328 -6.24 -18.53 -12.80
N TYR A 329 -7.40 -18.14 -13.33
CA TYR A 329 -7.75 -16.74 -13.54
C TYR A 329 -8.23 -16.08 -12.25
N SER A 330 -8.13 -14.75 -12.22
CA SER A 330 -8.60 -13.94 -11.10
C SER A 330 -10.10 -14.10 -10.87
N SER A 331 -10.50 -14.07 -9.60
CA SER A 331 -11.90 -14.04 -9.17
C SER A 331 -12.45 -12.62 -9.01
N LEU A 332 -11.61 -11.60 -9.17
CA LEU A 332 -11.99 -10.19 -9.11
C LEU A 332 -12.91 -9.81 -10.25
#